data_AF-A0A5E4C0Q9-F1
#
_entry.id   AF-A0A5E4C0Q9-F1
#
_cell.length_a   1.000
_cell.length_b   1.000
_cell.length_c   1.000
_cell.angle_alpha   90.00
_cell.angle_beta   90.00
_cell.angle_gamma   90.00
#
_symmetry.space_group_name_H-M   'P 1'
#
loop_
_entity.id
_entity.type
_entity.pdbx_description
1 polymer ?
#
loop_
_entity_poly.entity_id
_entity_poly.type
_entity_poly.pdbx_seq_one_letter_code
_entity_poly.pdbx_strand_id
1 'polypeptide(L)'
;MQINMGMYEYNGKSGYRLKPEFMRRPDKHFDPFTEGIVDGIVANTLSVKIISGQFLSDKKVGTYVEVDMFGLPVDTRRKAFKTKTSQGNAVVLPSLACLRIAVYEEGGKFIGHRILPVQAIRPGYHYICLRNERNQPLMLPAVFVYIEVKDYVPDTYADVIEALSNPIRYVNLMEQRAKQLAALTLEDEEEVKKEADPGETPTETPSETRTTPSENGVNHTTSLAPKPPSQALHSQPAPGSVKAPAKTEDLIQSVLTEVEAQTIEELKQQKSFVKLQKKHYKEMKDLVKRHHKKTTDLIKEHTTKYNEIQNDYLRRRAALEKSAKKDSKKKSEPSSPDHGSSTIEQDLAALDAEMTQKLIDLKDKQQQQLLNLRQEQYYSEKYQKREHIKLLIQKLTDVAEECQNNQLKKLKEICEKEKKELKKKMDKKRQEKITEAKSKDKSQMEEEKTEMIRSYIQEVVQYIKRLEEAQGKRQEKLLEKHKEIRQQILDEKPKGEGSSSFLSETCHEDPSVSPKFTSPNPPALKW
;
A
#
# COMPACT_ATOMS: atom_id res chain seq x y z
N MET A 1 -0.19 -6.72 33.52
CA MET A 1 0.64 -5.92 34.45
C MET A 1 1.92 -5.39 33.84
N GLN A 2 2.63 -6.16 33.00
CA GLN A 2 3.90 -5.75 32.36
C GLN A 2 3.82 -4.40 31.62
N ILE A 3 2.78 -4.18 30.79
CA ILE A 3 2.57 -2.92 30.06
C ILE A 3 2.55 -1.72 31.00
N ASN A 4 1.75 -1.78 32.07
CA ASN A 4 1.63 -0.69 33.04
C ASN A 4 2.98 -0.41 33.73
N MET A 5 3.71 -1.46 34.13
CA MET A 5 5.04 -1.31 34.74
C MET A 5 6.05 -0.66 33.79
N GLY A 6 6.03 -1.04 32.51
CA GLY A 6 6.87 -0.42 31.49
C GLY A 6 6.49 1.03 31.22
N MET A 7 5.20 1.36 31.19
CA MET A 7 4.72 2.73 30.97
C MET A 7 5.04 3.66 32.15
N TYR A 8 4.87 3.19 33.39
CA TYR A 8 5.21 3.97 34.59
C TYR A 8 6.72 4.15 34.77
N GLU A 9 7.56 3.41 34.06
CA GLU A 9 9.00 3.69 34.10
C GLU A 9 9.31 5.11 33.60
N TYR A 10 8.60 5.56 32.57
CA TYR A 10 8.82 6.85 31.90
C TYR A 10 8.29 8.04 32.68
N ASN A 11 7.50 7.82 33.74
CA ASN A 11 6.96 8.87 34.61
C ASN A 11 7.50 8.79 36.04
N GLY A 12 8.67 8.18 36.23
CA GLY A 12 9.30 8.07 37.56
C GLY A 12 8.62 7.08 38.50
N LYS A 13 7.88 6.10 37.96
CA LYS A 13 7.14 5.06 38.70
C LYS A 13 6.04 5.61 39.61
N SER A 14 5.42 6.72 39.22
CA SER A 14 4.35 7.37 40.00
C SER A 14 3.07 6.53 40.09
N GLY A 15 2.88 5.56 39.19
CA GLY A 15 1.65 4.76 39.10
C GLY A 15 0.49 5.48 38.40
N TYR A 16 0.65 6.74 38.01
CA TYR A 16 -0.39 7.56 37.38
C TYR A 16 0.06 8.11 36.03
N ARG A 17 -0.80 8.05 35.01
CA ARG A 17 -0.57 8.65 33.70
C ARG A 17 -1.59 9.75 33.46
N LEU A 18 -1.11 10.94 33.09
CA LEU A 18 -1.98 12.04 32.73
C LEU A 18 -2.78 11.67 31.47
N LYS A 19 -4.09 11.92 31.49
CA LYS A 19 -4.92 11.77 30.29
C LYS A 19 -4.41 12.72 29.19
N PRO A 20 -4.29 12.24 27.93
CA PRO A 20 -3.96 13.12 26.82
C PRO A 20 -4.87 14.34 26.71
N GLU A 21 -4.38 15.41 26.12
CA GLU A 21 -5.07 16.71 26.07
C GLU A 21 -6.47 16.64 25.47
N PHE A 22 -6.65 15.93 24.37
CA PHE A 22 -7.96 15.75 23.71
C PHE A 22 -8.99 15.01 24.58
N MET A 23 -8.56 14.19 25.55
CA MET A 23 -9.46 13.54 26.53
C MET A 23 -9.77 14.43 27.75
N ARG A 24 -9.06 15.56 27.90
CA ARG A 24 -9.25 16.52 28.99
C ARG A 24 -10.12 17.70 28.57
N ARG A 25 -10.33 17.88 27.27
CA ARG A 25 -11.06 18.99 26.67
C ARG A 25 -12.58 18.69 26.61
N PRO A 26 -13.45 19.58 27.14
CA PRO A 26 -14.90 19.35 27.13
C PRO A 26 -15.54 19.59 25.75
N ASP A 27 -14.85 20.29 24.85
CA ASP A 27 -15.30 20.64 23.50
C ASP A 27 -15.01 19.56 22.45
N LYS A 28 -14.26 18.50 22.82
CA LYS A 28 -13.96 17.37 21.94
C LYS A 28 -14.56 16.08 22.48
N HIS A 29 -15.35 15.38 21.67
CA HIS A 29 -15.84 14.05 21.99
C HIS A 29 -14.83 13.00 21.52
N PHE A 30 -14.33 12.18 22.43
CA PHE A 30 -13.38 11.12 22.12
C PHE A 30 -14.12 9.77 22.09
N ASP A 31 -14.11 9.12 20.92
CA ASP A 31 -14.60 7.76 20.75
C ASP A 31 -13.41 6.79 20.52
N PRO A 32 -13.18 5.82 21.42
CA PRO A 32 -12.08 4.85 21.30
C PRO A 32 -12.26 3.84 20.16
N PHE A 33 -13.43 3.79 19.50
CA PHE A 33 -13.71 2.85 18.40
C PHE A 33 -13.76 3.51 17.01
N THR A 34 -13.52 4.81 16.92
CA THR A 34 -13.46 5.50 15.62
C THR A 34 -12.26 5.01 14.81
N GLU A 35 -12.50 4.63 13.55
CA GLU A 35 -11.49 4.08 12.63
C GLU A 35 -10.66 5.16 11.90
N GLY A 36 -11.06 6.43 11.99
CA GLY A 36 -10.40 7.57 11.35
C GLY A 36 -9.38 8.30 12.23
N ILE A 37 -8.60 9.20 11.63
CA ILE A 37 -7.73 10.14 12.37
C ILE A 37 -8.59 11.03 13.29
N VAL A 38 -8.20 11.11 14.56
CA VAL A 38 -8.90 11.96 15.53
C VAL A 38 -8.52 13.42 15.26
N ASP A 39 -9.53 14.28 15.13
CA ASP A 39 -9.34 15.70 14.82
C ASP A 39 -8.35 16.40 15.79
N GLY A 40 -7.33 17.04 15.22
CA GLY A 40 -6.26 17.72 15.95
C GLY A 40 -5.12 16.83 16.46
N ILE A 41 -5.06 15.55 16.04
CA ILE A 41 -3.95 14.64 16.36
C ILE A 41 -3.23 14.24 15.07
N VAL A 42 -1.91 14.44 15.05
CA VAL A 42 -1.04 13.90 14.01
C VAL A 42 -0.79 12.43 14.33
N ALA A 43 -1.27 11.54 13.48
CA ALA A 43 -0.96 10.13 13.53
C ALA A 43 0.50 9.91 13.08
N ASN A 44 1.17 8.86 13.58
CA ASN A 44 2.56 8.56 13.21
C ASN A 44 2.68 7.19 12.55
N THR A 45 3.49 7.05 11.53
CA THR A 45 3.92 5.76 11.00
C THR A 45 5.23 5.33 11.68
N LEU A 46 5.23 4.13 12.26
CA LEU A 46 6.39 3.57 12.96
C LEU A 46 6.89 2.30 12.24
N SER A 47 8.18 2.29 11.90
CA SER A 47 8.88 1.14 11.31
C SER A 47 10.02 0.71 12.21
N VAL A 48 10.10 -0.59 12.52
CA VAL A 48 11.13 -1.15 13.40
C VAL A 48 11.83 -2.29 12.67
N LYS A 49 13.11 -2.10 12.37
CA LYS A 49 13.96 -3.12 11.78
C LYS A 49 14.82 -3.74 12.88
N ILE A 50 14.58 -5.01 13.19
CA ILE A 50 15.43 -5.80 14.08
C ILE A 50 16.70 -6.20 13.31
N ILE A 51 17.86 -5.78 13.78
CA ILE A 51 19.15 -6.01 13.10
C ILE A 51 19.87 -7.19 13.73
N SER A 52 20.06 -7.16 15.05
CA SER A 52 20.75 -8.24 15.78
C SER A 52 20.33 -8.31 17.24
N GLY A 53 20.53 -9.47 17.86
CA GLY A 53 20.41 -9.67 19.29
C GLY A 53 21.78 -9.90 19.93
N GLN A 54 22.02 -9.33 21.10
CA GLN A 54 23.27 -9.45 21.86
C GLN A 54 23.00 -10.08 23.22
N PHE A 55 23.87 -11.02 23.63
CA PHE A 55 23.82 -11.68 24.93
C PHE A 55 22.44 -12.27 25.30
N LEU A 56 21.73 -12.83 24.32
CA LEU A 56 20.36 -13.32 24.49
C LEU A 56 20.28 -14.70 25.16
N SER A 57 21.26 -15.57 24.90
CA SER A 57 21.38 -16.88 25.52
C SER A 57 22.86 -17.30 25.51
N ASP A 58 23.31 -17.94 26.59
CA ASP A 58 24.65 -18.54 26.67
C ASP A 58 24.74 -19.88 25.90
N LYS A 59 23.58 -20.40 25.46
CA LYS A 59 23.46 -21.63 24.68
C LYS A 59 23.32 -21.32 23.20
N LYS A 60 23.82 -22.21 22.34
CA LYS A 60 23.66 -22.13 20.89
C LYS A 60 22.24 -22.56 20.46
N VAL A 61 21.25 -21.75 20.81
CA VAL A 61 19.83 -21.95 20.49
C VAL A 61 19.31 -20.83 19.59
N GLY A 62 18.34 -21.15 18.71
CA GLY A 62 17.66 -20.14 17.91
C GLY A 62 16.88 -19.18 18.80
N THR A 63 16.82 -17.90 18.43
CA THR A 63 16.02 -16.87 19.12
C THR A 63 15.19 -16.10 18.10
N TYR A 64 14.00 -15.65 18.50
CA TYR A 64 13.15 -14.79 17.68
C TYR A 64 12.61 -13.61 18.50
N VAL A 65 12.27 -12.54 17.79
CA VAL A 65 11.73 -11.30 18.37
C VAL A 65 10.28 -11.14 17.93
N GLU A 66 9.41 -10.87 18.90
CA GLU A 66 8.03 -10.44 18.70
C GLU A 66 7.93 -8.94 18.97
N VAL A 67 7.30 -8.21 18.04
CA VAL A 67 7.04 -6.78 18.18
C VAL A 67 5.53 -6.58 18.20
N ASP A 68 4.99 -6.19 19.36
CA ASP A 68 3.57 -5.90 19.55
C ASP A 68 3.35 -4.40 19.70
N MET A 69 2.24 -3.90 19.15
CA MET A 69 1.77 -2.55 19.41
C MET A 69 0.52 -2.59 20.28
N PHE A 70 0.52 -1.81 21.36
CA PHE A 70 -0.63 -1.63 22.24
C PHE A 70 -1.08 -0.18 22.16
N GLY A 71 -2.38 0.06 22.03
CA GLY A 71 -2.95 1.40 21.95
C GLY A 71 -4.46 1.31 21.86
N LEU A 72 -5.07 2.12 21.00
CA LEU A 72 -6.47 1.94 20.64
C LEU A 72 -6.69 0.59 19.92
N PRO A 73 -7.93 0.08 19.81
CA PRO A 73 -8.22 -1.12 19.02
C PRO A 73 -7.65 -1.06 17.60
N VAL A 74 -7.70 0.12 16.96
CA VAL A 74 -7.14 0.37 15.63
C VAL A 74 -5.60 0.31 15.61
N ASP A 75 -4.95 0.77 16.69
CA ASP A 75 -3.48 0.71 16.86
C ASP A 75 -2.98 -0.68 17.29
N THR A 76 -3.86 -1.52 17.85
CA THR A 76 -3.48 -2.75 18.55
C THR A 76 -3.35 -3.93 17.57
N ARG A 77 -2.12 -4.26 17.20
CA ARG A 77 -1.77 -5.50 16.49
C ARG A 77 -1.06 -6.45 17.45
N ARG A 78 -1.75 -7.53 17.87
CA ARG A 78 -1.18 -8.57 18.76
C ARG A 78 -0.72 -9.77 17.95
N LYS A 79 0.47 -10.31 18.24
CA LYS A 79 0.99 -11.59 17.69
C LYS A 79 1.17 -11.64 16.16
N ALA A 80 1.16 -10.51 15.45
CA ALA A 80 1.26 -10.50 13.99
C ALA A 80 2.69 -10.76 13.45
N PHE A 81 3.73 -10.54 14.27
CA PHE A 81 5.11 -10.44 13.77
C PHE A 81 6.07 -11.34 14.52
N LYS A 82 6.22 -12.59 14.04
CA LYS A 82 7.33 -13.48 14.36
C LYS A 82 8.34 -13.39 13.22
N THR A 83 9.39 -12.57 13.40
CA THR A 83 10.51 -12.32 12.45
C THR A 83 10.17 -12.54 10.96
N LYS A 84 9.27 -11.70 10.43
CA LYS A 84 9.16 -11.35 9.00
C LYS A 84 9.04 -9.83 8.90
N THR A 85 9.69 -9.23 7.91
CA THR A 85 9.62 -7.79 7.62
C THR A 85 8.17 -7.38 7.34
N SER A 86 7.67 -6.36 8.04
CA SER A 86 6.36 -5.75 7.78
C SER A 86 6.52 -4.36 7.17
N GLN A 87 5.55 -3.95 6.35
CA GLN A 87 5.38 -2.55 5.93
C GLN A 87 5.02 -1.71 7.17
N GLY A 88 5.45 -0.44 7.20
CA GLY A 88 5.36 0.43 8.39
C GLY A 88 3.94 0.52 8.98
N ASN A 89 3.84 0.60 10.31
CA ASN A 89 2.56 0.59 11.01
C ASN A 89 2.07 2.03 11.23
N ALA A 90 0.87 2.36 10.75
CA ALA A 90 0.19 3.59 11.10
C ALA A 90 -0.33 3.51 12.55
N VAL A 91 0.09 4.46 13.38
CA VAL A 91 -0.34 4.68 14.76
C VAL A 91 -1.23 5.89 14.76
N VAL A 92 -2.54 5.66 14.88
CA VAL A 92 -3.57 6.70 14.86
C VAL A 92 -3.40 7.62 16.06
N LEU A 93 -3.00 7.08 17.23
CA LEU A 93 -2.89 7.85 18.45
C LEU A 93 -1.59 7.59 19.24
N PRO A 94 -0.47 8.23 18.84
CA PRO A 94 0.85 8.04 19.46
C PRO A 94 0.89 8.30 20.97
N SER A 95 0.04 9.22 21.45
CA SER A 95 -0.01 9.59 22.86
C SER A 95 -0.64 8.55 23.79
N LEU A 96 -1.32 7.53 23.25
CA LEU A 96 -1.86 6.39 23.98
C LEU A 96 -1.15 5.09 23.66
N ALA A 97 -0.46 5.02 22.51
CA ALA A 97 0.22 3.84 22.05
C ALA A 97 1.60 3.58 22.72
N CYS A 98 1.96 2.30 22.82
CA CYS A 98 3.29 1.83 23.20
C CYS A 98 3.69 0.59 22.40
N LEU A 99 4.98 0.49 22.11
CA LEU A 99 5.63 -0.62 21.43
C LEU A 99 6.20 -1.59 22.46
N ARG A 100 5.95 -2.88 22.31
CA ARG A 100 6.59 -3.95 23.09
C ARG A 100 7.46 -4.79 22.18
N ILE A 101 8.73 -4.90 22.54
CA ILE A 101 9.69 -5.79 21.89
C ILE A 101 9.96 -6.92 22.87
N ALA A 102 9.60 -8.15 22.53
CA ALA A 102 9.79 -9.34 23.36
C ALA A 102 10.66 -10.36 22.62
N VAL A 103 11.58 -10.99 23.33
CA VAL A 103 12.55 -11.95 22.77
C VAL A 103 12.34 -13.30 23.41
N TYR A 104 12.33 -14.34 22.58
CA TYR A 104 12.12 -15.72 22.98
C TYR A 104 13.17 -16.63 22.34
N GLU A 105 13.48 -17.74 23.01
CA GLU A 105 14.17 -18.88 22.41
C GLU A 105 13.21 -19.66 21.51
N GLU A 106 13.74 -20.41 20.55
CA GLU A 106 12.98 -21.23 19.60
C GLU A 106 12.05 -22.25 20.29
N GLY A 107 12.40 -22.70 21.51
CA GLY A 107 11.56 -23.53 22.37
C GLY A 107 10.42 -22.79 23.10
N GLY A 108 10.20 -21.51 22.79
CA GLY A 108 9.17 -20.67 23.41
C GLY A 108 9.53 -20.09 24.78
N LYS A 109 10.76 -20.32 25.26
CA LYS A 109 11.23 -19.77 26.54
C LYS A 109 11.42 -18.26 26.42
N PHE A 110 10.82 -17.52 27.34
CA PHE A 110 10.96 -16.07 27.41
C PHE A 110 12.36 -15.66 27.88
N ILE A 111 13.00 -14.75 27.11
CA ILE A 111 14.32 -14.19 27.46
C ILE A 111 14.15 -12.82 28.12
N GLY A 112 13.38 -11.93 27.48
CA GLY A 112 13.21 -10.58 27.98
C GLY A 112 12.33 -9.73 27.10
N HIS A 113 11.92 -8.57 27.63
CA HIS A 113 11.08 -7.62 26.90
C HIS A 113 11.49 -6.17 27.17
N ARG A 114 11.09 -5.26 26.29
CA ARG A 114 11.09 -3.82 26.51
C ARG A 114 9.75 -3.24 26.07
N ILE A 115 9.20 -2.34 26.87
CA ILE A 115 8.02 -1.53 26.51
C ILE A 115 8.47 -0.09 26.36
N LEU A 116 8.13 0.53 25.23
CA LEU A 116 8.50 1.89 24.85
C LEU A 116 7.21 2.67 24.50
N PRO A 117 6.87 3.75 25.22
CA PRO A 117 5.82 4.67 24.79
C PRO A 117 6.19 5.25 23.41
N VAL A 118 5.24 5.35 22.47
CA VAL A 118 5.56 5.85 21.12
C VAL A 118 6.15 7.27 21.17
N GLN A 119 5.65 8.12 22.07
CA GLN A 119 6.18 9.47 22.30
C GLN A 119 7.65 9.51 22.78
N ALA A 120 8.15 8.42 23.36
CA ALA A 120 9.51 8.33 23.88
C ALA A 120 10.48 7.67 22.90
N ILE A 121 9.99 7.19 21.75
CA ILE A 121 10.80 6.54 20.72
C ILE A 121 11.48 7.61 19.87
N ARG A 122 12.80 7.48 19.72
CA ARG A 122 13.60 8.34 18.83
C ARG A 122 13.92 7.58 17.54
N PRO A 123 13.89 8.23 16.37
CA PRO A 123 14.35 7.63 15.12
C PRO A 123 15.86 7.38 15.14
N GLY A 124 16.30 6.33 14.44
CA GLY A 124 17.71 5.98 14.26
C GLY A 124 18.07 4.60 14.80
N TYR A 125 19.38 4.37 14.93
CA TYR A 125 19.95 3.11 15.42
C TYR A 125 20.03 3.12 16.95
N HIS A 126 19.46 2.09 17.58
CA HIS A 126 19.38 2.00 19.04
C HIS A 126 19.68 0.59 19.54
N TYR A 127 20.40 0.52 20.66
CA TYR A 127 20.46 -0.66 21.51
C TYR A 127 19.35 -0.60 22.54
N ILE A 128 18.49 -1.62 22.53
CA ILE A 128 17.38 -1.75 23.46
C ILE A 128 17.71 -2.83 24.47
N CYS A 129 18.08 -2.42 25.68
CA CYS A 129 18.30 -3.32 26.81
C CYS A 129 16.99 -3.97 27.25
N LEU A 130 16.98 -5.30 27.37
CA LEU A 130 15.81 -6.07 27.74
C LEU A 130 15.59 -6.09 29.26
N ARG A 131 14.37 -6.43 29.65
CA ARG A 131 13.92 -6.59 31.04
C ARG A 131 13.28 -7.96 31.24
N ASN A 132 13.35 -8.48 32.47
CA ASN A 132 12.71 -9.76 32.81
C ASN A 132 11.18 -9.64 32.93
N GLU A 133 10.49 -10.73 33.27
CA GLU A 133 9.02 -10.75 33.42
C GLU A 133 8.49 -9.78 34.48
N ARG A 134 9.31 -9.45 35.48
CA ARG A 134 9.01 -8.49 36.56
C ARG A 134 9.44 -7.05 36.20
N ASN A 135 9.73 -6.78 34.93
CA ASN A 135 10.24 -5.49 34.43
C ASN A 135 11.55 -5.02 35.09
N GLN A 136 12.35 -5.93 35.64
CA GLN A 136 13.68 -5.59 36.19
C GLN A 136 14.71 -5.55 35.05
N PRO A 137 15.67 -4.59 35.05
CA PRO A 137 16.67 -4.50 33.99
C PRO A 137 17.51 -5.78 33.88
N LEU A 138 17.70 -6.28 32.67
CA LEU A 138 18.73 -7.26 32.38
C LEU A 138 19.99 -6.50 31.94
N MET A 139 21.16 -6.91 32.45
CA MET A 139 22.40 -6.13 32.28
C MET A 139 22.99 -6.23 30.87
N LEU A 140 23.01 -7.43 30.30
CA LEU A 140 23.66 -7.72 29.01
C LEU A 140 22.68 -7.94 27.84
N PRO A 141 21.53 -8.65 28.01
CA PRO A 141 20.62 -8.93 26.90
C PRO A 141 20.07 -7.66 26.25
N ALA A 142 20.37 -7.47 24.96
CA ALA A 142 19.94 -6.29 24.21
C ALA A 142 19.60 -6.64 22.76
N VAL A 143 18.74 -5.81 22.14
CA VAL A 143 18.40 -5.91 20.72
C VAL A 143 18.85 -4.65 20.01
N PHE A 144 19.62 -4.79 18.94
CA PHE A 144 20.00 -3.70 18.06
C PHE A 144 18.93 -3.50 16.99
N VAL A 145 18.37 -2.29 16.93
CA VAL A 145 17.27 -1.96 16.04
C VAL A 145 17.55 -0.67 15.28
N TYR A 146 16.93 -0.53 14.12
CA TYR A 146 16.76 0.76 13.45
C TYR A 146 15.27 1.12 13.45
N ILE A 147 14.95 2.30 13.97
CA ILE A 147 13.57 2.78 14.10
C ILE A 147 13.38 4.00 13.18
N GLU A 148 12.32 3.98 12.38
CA GLU A 148 11.83 5.17 11.68
C GLU A 148 10.49 5.60 12.28
N VAL A 149 10.35 6.90 12.51
CA VAL A 149 9.09 7.54 12.87
C VAL A 149 8.81 8.61 11.84
N LYS A 150 7.67 8.52 11.17
CA LYS A 150 7.18 9.49 10.17
C LYS A 150 5.79 9.94 10.59
N ASP A 151 5.35 11.10 10.13
CA ASP A 151 3.95 11.46 10.25
C ASP A 151 3.14 10.58 9.28
N TYR A 152 1.97 10.13 9.73
CA TYR A 152 1.05 9.39 8.90
C TYR A 152 0.35 10.38 7.95
N VAL A 153 0.59 10.19 6.67
CA VAL A 153 -0.04 10.95 5.60
C VAL A 153 -0.97 9.99 4.86
N PRO A 154 -2.28 10.25 4.82
CA PRO A 154 -3.18 9.48 3.97
C PRO A 154 -2.73 9.55 2.50
N ASP A 155 -2.84 8.45 1.77
CA ASP A 155 -2.36 8.36 0.37
C ASP A 155 -2.95 9.44 -0.55
N THR A 156 -4.16 9.94 -0.24
CA THR A 156 -4.81 11.05 -0.97
C THR A 156 -4.03 12.37 -0.92
N TYR A 157 -3.18 12.55 0.10
CA TYR A 157 -2.40 13.77 0.32
C TYR A 157 -0.90 13.54 0.16
N ALA A 158 -0.47 12.33 -0.24
CA ALA A 158 0.93 11.99 -0.38
C ALA A 158 1.67 12.94 -1.34
N ASP A 159 1.07 13.23 -2.50
CA ASP A 159 1.64 14.15 -3.51
C ASP A 159 1.77 15.59 -2.99
N VAL A 160 0.78 16.03 -2.20
CA VAL A 160 0.76 17.38 -1.61
C VAL A 160 1.83 17.50 -0.54
N ILE A 161 1.96 16.51 0.34
CA ILE A 161 2.99 16.51 1.37
C ILE A 161 4.38 16.32 0.77
N GLU A 162 4.56 15.49 -0.28
CA GLU A 162 5.83 15.40 -0.99
C GLU A 162 6.22 16.76 -1.57
N ALA A 163 5.28 17.44 -2.21
CA ALA A 163 5.48 18.80 -2.73
C ALA A 163 5.86 19.80 -1.63
N LEU A 164 5.19 19.74 -0.47
CA LEU A 164 5.47 20.62 0.67
C LEU A 164 6.78 20.26 1.41
N SER A 165 7.17 18.99 1.41
CA SER A 165 8.40 18.50 2.03
C SER A 165 9.65 18.93 1.26
N ASN A 166 9.52 19.16 -0.05
CA ASN A 166 10.58 19.65 -0.90
C ASN A 166 10.05 20.67 -1.93
N PRO A 167 9.76 21.90 -1.49
CA PRO A 167 9.09 22.90 -2.32
C PRO A 167 9.95 23.33 -3.51
N ILE A 168 11.28 23.37 -3.36
CA ILE A 168 12.22 23.72 -4.43
C ILE A 168 12.17 22.66 -5.54
N ARG A 169 12.19 21.37 -5.18
CA ARG A 169 12.10 20.28 -6.16
C ARG A 169 10.75 20.30 -6.88
N TYR A 170 9.66 20.56 -6.17
CA TYR A 170 8.33 20.62 -6.77
C TYR A 170 8.20 21.78 -7.75
N VAL A 171 8.62 23.00 -7.35
CA VAL A 171 8.59 24.18 -8.23
C VAL A 171 9.46 23.98 -9.46
N ASN A 172 10.67 23.42 -9.31
CA ASN A 172 11.56 23.15 -10.44
C ASN A 172 10.97 22.08 -11.37
N LEU A 173 10.32 21.03 -10.83
CA LEU A 173 9.64 20.02 -11.63
C LEU A 173 8.42 20.61 -12.38
N MET A 174 7.67 21.52 -11.75
CA MET A 174 6.59 22.26 -12.39
C MET A 174 7.10 23.19 -13.49
N GLU A 175 8.21 23.89 -13.26
CA GLU A 175 8.84 24.75 -14.25
C GLU A 175 9.40 23.94 -15.44
N GLN A 176 9.99 22.77 -15.18
CA GLN A 176 10.42 21.84 -16.23
C GLN A 176 9.23 21.31 -17.04
N ARG A 177 8.14 20.94 -16.37
CA ARG A 177 6.90 20.49 -17.04
C ARG A 177 6.26 21.61 -17.85
N ALA A 178 6.26 22.84 -17.34
CA ALA A 178 5.77 24.01 -18.05
C ALA A 178 6.64 24.35 -19.27
N LYS A 179 7.97 24.26 -19.15
CA LYS A 179 8.90 24.42 -20.29
C LYS A 179 8.70 23.35 -21.35
N GLN A 180 8.47 22.10 -20.95
CA GLN A 180 8.16 21.00 -21.88
C GLN A 180 6.80 21.20 -22.58
N LEU A 181 5.79 21.67 -21.87
CA LEU A 181 4.48 22.00 -22.46
C LEU A 181 4.57 23.20 -23.41
N ALA A 182 5.30 24.25 -23.04
CA ALA A 182 5.51 25.42 -23.88
C ALA A 182 6.28 25.09 -25.16
N ALA A 183 7.30 24.23 -25.08
CA ALA A 183 8.03 23.73 -26.25
C ALA A 183 7.12 22.96 -27.21
N LEU A 184 6.16 22.18 -26.68
CA LEU A 184 5.18 21.45 -27.50
C LEU A 184 4.10 22.35 -28.13
N THR A 185 3.81 23.51 -27.53
CA THR A 185 2.80 24.46 -28.06
C THR A 185 3.38 25.53 -29.00
N LEU A 186 4.69 25.78 -28.95
CA LEU A 186 5.37 26.73 -29.83
C LEU A 186 5.79 26.12 -31.18
N GLU A 187 5.73 24.79 -31.33
CA GLU A 187 5.96 24.13 -32.62
C GLU A 187 4.76 24.24 -33.59
N ASP A 188 3.56 24.65 -33.10
CA ASP A 188 2.35 24.79 -33.92
C ASP A 188 2.11 26.22 -34.47
N GLU A 189 2.85 27.24 -34.03
CA GLU A 189 2.63 28.65 -34.47
C GLU A 189 3.70 29.21 -35.43
N GLU A 190 4.81 28.51 -35.72
CA GLU A 190 5.84 29.02 -36.63
C GLU A 190 5.65 28.66 -38.13
N GLU A 191 4.69 27.81 -38.50
CA GLU A 191 4.49 27.44 -39.94
C GLU A 191 3.46 28.29 -40.71
N VAL A 192 2.79 29.28 -40.10
CA VAL A 192 1.85 30.16 -40.84
C VAL A 192 2.16 31.63 -40.61
N LYS A 193 3.25 32.13 -41.22
CA LYS A 193 3.41 33.53 -41.67
C LYS A 193 4.76 33.72 -42.38
N LYS A 194 4.85 33.25 -43.61
CA LYS A 194 5.72 33.85 -44.63
C LYS A 194 4.81 34.31 -45.76
N GLU A 195 4.53 35.61 -45.79
CA GLU A 195 4.34 36.45 -46.99
C GLU A 195 3.86 37.85 -46.56
N ALA A 196 4.78 38.81 -46.47
CA ALA A 196 4.63 40.22 -46.89
C ALA A 196 5.87 41.05 -46.48
N ASP A 197 6.29 41.90 -47.40
CA ASP A 197 7.50 42.74 -47.53
C ASP A 197 7.65 43.87 -46.47
N PRO A 198 8.84 44.54 -46.33
CA PRO A 198 9.19 45.40 -45.20
C PRO A 198 8.90 46.90 -45.45
N GLY A 199 8.61 47.62 -44.37
CA GLY A 199 8.53 49.09 -44.41
C GLY A 199 8.34 49.74 -43.04
N GLU A 200 9.37 50.51 -42.65
CA GLU A 200 9.39 51.67 -41.74
C GLU A 200 9.21 51.52 -40.20
N THR A 201 10.17 52.10 -39.49
CA THR A 201 10.29 52.39 -38.04
C THR A 201 9.58 53.72 -37.66
N PRO A 202 9.65 54.17 -36.38
CA PRO A 202 9.15 53.65 -35.10
C PRO A 202 7.98 54.56 -34.58
N THR A 203 7.35 54.39 -33.41
CA THR A 203 7.64 55.15 -32.17
C THR A 203 6.53 54.86 -31.10
N GLU A 204 6.92 54.96 -29.82
CA GLU A 204 6.17 55.28 -28.57
C GLU A 204 5.56 54.18 -27.66
N THR A 205 6.12 54.22 -26.44
CA THR A 205 5.88 53.61 -25.11
C THR A 205 4.60 54.10 -24.40
N PRO A 206 4.36 53.87 -23.08
CA PRO A 206 4.53 52.71 -22.18
C PRO A 206 3.24 52.45 -21.34
N SER A 207 3.20 51.38 -20.52
CA SER A 207 2.89 51.53 -19.07
C SER A 207 2.97 50.21 -18.31
N GLU A 208 3.82 50.25 -17.28
CA GLU A 208 3.91 49.29 -16.19
C GLU A 208 2.68 49.38 -15.29
N THR A 209 2.32 48.29 -14.60
CA THR A 209 2.01 48.39 -13.17
C THR A 209 2.15 47.03 -12.48
N ARG A 210 3.09 47.02 -11.55
CA ARG A 210 3.37 46.01 -10.52
C ARG A 210 2.54 46.35 -9.29
N THR A 211 1.84 45.39 -8.69
CA THR A 211 1.53 45.43 -7.25
C THR A 211 1.50 44.03 -6.63
N THR A 212 2.23 43.94 -5.53
CA THR A 212 2.41 42.86 -4.56
C THR A 212 1.20 42.68 -3.61
N PRO A 213 1.18 41.63 -2.77
CA PRO A 213 -0.02 41.07 -2.14
C PRO A 213 -0.31 41.66 -0.75
N SER A 214 -1.51 41.39 -0.21
CA SER A 214 -1.83 41.69 1.20
C SER A 214 -2.69 40.63 1.89
N GLU A 215 -2.51 40.66 3.21
CA GLU A 215 -2.79 39.73 4.29
C GLU A 215 -4.26 39.46 4.67
N ASN A 216 -4.42 38.36 5.43
CA ASN A 216 -5.34 38.10 6.56
C ASN A 216 -6.51 39.06 6.84
N GLY A 217 -7.69 38.47 7.07
CA GLY A 217 -8.80 39.14 7.74
C GLY A 217 -9.96 38.19 8.07
N VAL A 218 -10.08 37.86 9.35
CA VAL A 218 -11.15 37.09 9.99
C VAL A 218 -12.42 37.95 10.12
N ASN A 219 -13.59 37.31 10.08
CA ASN A 219 -14.82 37.57 10.88
C ASN A 219 -16.11 37.56 10.06
N HIS A 220 -17.06 36.72 10.46
CA HIS A 220 -18.45 37.15 10.66
C HIS A 220 -19.10 36.34 11.79
N THR A 221 -19.81 37.07 12.65
CA THR A 221 -20.47 36.59 13.88
C THR A 221 -21.98 36.43 13.68
N THR A 222 -22.52 35.39 14.32
CA THR A 222 -23.83 35.17 14.98
C THR A 222 -25.12 35.91 14.59
N SER A 223 -26.21 35.13 14.48
CA SER A 223 -27.53 35.49 15.05
C SER A 223 -28.28 34.24 15.54
N LEU A 224 -28.67 34.28 16.83
CA LEU A 224 -29.59 33.39 17.58
C LEU A 224 -31.05 33.74 17.17
N ALA A 225 -32.15 33.00 17.44
CA ALA A 225 -32.61 32.14 18.54
C ALA A 225 -33.95 31.43 18.09
N PRO A 226 -34.83 30.86 18.94
CA PRO A 226 -34.68 29.88 20.03
C PRO A 226 -35.61 28.64 19.89
N LYS A 227 -35.32 27.60 20.69
CA LYS A 227 -36.09 26.36 20.96
C LYS A 227 -37.36 26.65 21.80
N PRO A 228 -38.29 25.70 22.05
CA PRO A 228 -38.14 24.79 23.22
C PRO A 228 -38.86 23.40 23.01
N PRO A 229 -39.12 22.56 24.05
CA PRO A 229 -38.40 21.28 24.20
C PRO A 229 -39.32 20.06 24.45
N SER A 230 -38.75 18.85 24.53
CA SER A 230 -39.19 17.69 25.36
C SER A 230 -38.53 16.41 24.85
N GLN A 231 -38.29 15.34 25.62
CA GLN A 231 -37.93 15.11 27.02
C GLN A 231 -37.38 13.66 27.00
N ALA A 232 -36.39 13.36 27.83
CA ALA A 232 -35.88 12.01 28.03
C ALA A 232 -36.94 11.09 28.65
N LEU A 233 -36.91 9.79 28.35
CA LEU A 233 -37.48 8.78 29.24
C LEU A 233 -36.64 7.50 29.27
N HIS A 234 -36.26 7.16 30.50
CA HIS A 234 -35.69 5.92 30.99
C HIS A 234 -36.86 4.95 31.31
N SER A 235 -36.70 3.67 30.94
CA SER A 235 -37.15 2.41 31.59
C SER A 235 -38.51 2.26 32.33
N GLN A 236 -39.22 1.18 31.91
CA GLN A 236 -40.13 0.22 32.63
C GLN A 236 -41.61 0.64 32.88
N PRO A 237 -42.59 -0.29 33.04
CA PRO A 237 -42.70 -1.73 32.68
C PRO A 237 -43.96 -2.07 31.81
N ALA A 238 -44.14 -3.36 31.47
CA ALA A 238 -45.23 -3.93 30.65
C ALA A 238 -46.67 -3.73 31.20
N PRO A 239 -47.71 -3.95 30.38
CA PRO A 239 -48.39 -5.26 30.44
C PRO A 239 -48.93 -5.76 29.07
N GLY A 240 -49.16 -7.08 28.97
CA GLY A 240 -50.11 -7.62 27.98
C GLY A 240 -49.60 -8.78 27.12
N SER A 241 -49.50 -9.95 27.74
CA SER A 241 -49.26 -11.27 27.15
C SER A 241 -50.04 -11.59 25.85
N VAL A 242 -49.31 -12.05 24.83
CA VAL A 242 -49.66 -13.28 24.10
C VAL A 242 -48.38 -14.10 23.92
N LYS A 243 -48.18 -15.10 24.79
CA LYS A 243 -47.08 -16.06 24.70
C LYS A 243 -47.28 -16.98 23.48
N ALA A 244 -46.41 -16.88 22.48
CA ALA A 244 -46.11 -17.99 21.58
C ALA A 244 -45.16 -18.98 22.28
N PRO A 245 -45.22 -20.30 22.00
CA PRO A 245 -44.47 -21.27 22.78
C PRO A 245 -43.00 -21.28 22.38
N ALA A 246 -42.11 -20.86 23.28
CA ALA A 246 -40.65 -20.83 23.08
C ALA A 246 -40.00 -22.20 22.76
N LYS A 247 -40.72 -23.32 22.90
CA LYS A 247 -40.20 -24.68 22.63
C LYS A 247 -40.19 -25.07 21.16
N THR A 248 -40.90 -24.35 20.29
CA THR A 248 -41.04 -24.68 18.85
C THR A 248 -39.94 -24.07 17.97
N GLU A 249 -39.38 -22.91 18.33
CA GLU A 249 -38.30 -22.25 17.58
C GLU A 249 -36.96 -23.00 17.71
N ASP A 250 -36.71 -23.52 18.92
CA ASP A 250 -35.48 -24.22 19.29
C ASP A 250 -35.23 -25.47 18.42
N LEU A 251 -36.30 -26.17 18.02
CA LEU A 251 -36.20 -27.38 17.21
C LEU A 251 -35.74 -27.11 15.77
N ILE A 252 -36.19 -26.01 15.17
CA ILE A 252 -35.79 -25.63 13.80
C ILE A 252 -34.36 -25.11 13.78
N GLN A 253 -34.02 -24.26 14.76
CA GLN A 253 -32.66 -23.76 14.96
C GLN A 253 -31.67 -24.92 15.16
N SER A 254 -32.07 -25.96 15.89
CA SER A 254 -31.24 -27.16 16.14
C SER A 254 -30.98 -28.06 14.92
N VAL A 255 -31.64 -27.81 13.78
CA VAL A 255 -31.46 -28.58 12.53
C VAL A 255 -30.80 -27.72 11.45
N LEU A 256 -30.98 -26.40 11.48
CA LEU A 256 -30.39 -25.48 10.51
C LEU A 256 -28.86 -25.45 10.63
N THR A 257 -28.18 -25.77 9.53
CA THR A 257 -26.73 -25.62 9.41
C THR A 257 -26.37 -24.21 8.89
N GLU A 258 -25.42 -23.53 9.52
CA GLU A 258 -24.92 -22.25 9.01
C GLU A 258 -24.05 -22.48 7.75
N VAL A 259 -24.27 -21.64 6.73
CA VAL A 259 -23.51 -21.68 5.47
C VAL A 259 -23.06 -20.27 5.14
N GLU A 260 -21.76 -20.02 5.27
CA GLU A 260 -21.14 -18.72 5.00
C GLU A 260 -20.57 -18.64 3.59
N ALA A 261 -20.69 -17.48 2.94
CA ALA A 261 -20.09 -17.24 1.63
C ALA A 261 -18.56 -17.24 1.72
N GLN A 262 -17.89 -17.76 0.69
CA GLN A 262 -16.43 -17.68 0.58
C GLN A 262 -15.97 -16.23 0.45
N THR A 263 -14.89 -15.89 1.13
CA THR A 263 -14.30 -14.54 1.09
C THR A 263 -13.49 -14.33 -0.19
N ILE A 264 -13.20 -13.06 -0.54
CA ILE A 264 -12.38 -12.74 -1.72
C ILE A 264 -10.96 -13.31 -1.56
N GLU A 265 -10.43 -13.33 -0.35
CA GLU A 265 -9.11 -13.88 -0.02
C GLU A 265 -9.05 -15.38 -0.28
N GLU A 266 -10.11 -16.13 0.05
CA GLU A 266 -10.23 -17.56 -0.25
C GLU A 266 -10.33 -17.82 -1.77
N LEU A 267 -11.05 -16.97 -2.49
CA LEU A 267 -11.14 -17.04 -3.95
C LEU A 267 -9.78 -16.76 -4.62
N LYS A 268 -9.02 -15.79 -4.09
CA LYS A 268 -7.64 -15.48 -4.54
C LYS A 268 -6.65 -16.62 -4.26
N GLN A 269 -6.94 -17.51 -3.30
CA GLN A 269 -6.10 -18.68 -3.02
C GLN A 269 -6.37 -19.88 -3.95
N GLN A 270 -7.40 -19.82 -4.79
CA GLN A 270 -7.75 -20.92 -5.69
C GLN A 270 -6.61 -21.23 -6.65
N LYS A 271 -6.34 -22.54 -6.83
CA LYS A 271 -5.17 -23.04 -7.58
C LYS A 271 -5.07 -22.47 -9.00
N SER A 272 -6.21 -22.27 -9.67
CA SER A 272 -6.28 -21.71 -11.02
C SER A 272 -5.90 -20.23 -11.07
N PHE A 273 -6.32 -19.44 -10.08
CA PHE A 273 -5.98 -18.02 -9.95
C PHE A 273 -4.50 -17.83 -9.60
N VAL A 274 -3.99 -18.55 -8.59
CA VAL A 274 -2.57 -18.48 -8.18
C VAL A 274 -1.63 -18.87 -9.31
N LYS A 275 -2.01 -19.85 -10.14
CA LYS A 275 -1.24 -20.22 -11.35
C LYS A 275 -1.14 -19.06 -12.34
N LEU A 276 -2.24 -18.35 -12.57
CA LEU A 276 -2.26 -17.18 -13.47
C LEU A 276 -1.38 -16.05 -12.90
N GLN A 277 -1.49 -15.75 -11.60
CA GLN A 277 -0.65 -14.76 -10.93
C GLN A 277 0.86 -15.09 -11.07
N LYS A 278 1.25 -16.36 -10.88
CA LYS A 278 2.63 -16.81 -11.09
C LYS A 278 3.10 -16.67 -12.54
N LYS A 279 2.20 -16.94 -13.51
CA LYS A 279 2.49 -16.75 -14.94
C LYS A 279 2.78 -15.27 -15.24
N HIS A 280 1.94 -14.38 -14.73
CA HIS A 280 2.07 -12.93 -14.92
C HIS A 280 3.37 -12.39 -14.30
N TYR A 281 3.71 -12.85 -13.10
CA TYR A 281 4.99 -12.51 -12.47
C TYR A 281 6.19 -12.93 -13.33
N LYS A 282 6.16 -14.13 -13.93
CA LYS A 282 7.23 -14.58 -14.83
C LYS A 282 7.31 -13.72 -16.09
N GLU A 283 6.18 -13.40 -16.71
CA GLU A 283 6.11 -12.54 -17.90
C GLU A 283 6.67 -11.13 -17.61
N MET A 284 6.35 -10.53 -16.47
CA MET A 284 6.90 -9.24 -16.04
C MET A 284 8.41 -9.30 -15.77
N LYS A 285 8.87 -10.35 -15.08
CA LYS A 285 10.31 -10.55 -14.82
C LYS A 285 11.09 -10.67 -16.12
N ASP A 286 10.56 -11.39 -17.10
CA ASP A 286 11.21 -11.56 -18.40
C ASP A 286 11.15 -10.27 -19.24
N LEU A 287 10.10 -9.45 -19.11
CA LEU A 287 10.03 -8.11 -19.71
C LEU A 287 11.12 -7.18 -19.16
N VAL A 288 11.27 -7.09 -17.83
CA VAL A 288 12.28 -6.25 -17.18
C VAL A 288 13.71 -6.69 -17.56
N LYS A 289 13.95 -8.00 -17.70
CA LYS A 289 15.24 -8.50 -18.21
C LYS A 289 15.50 -8.06 -19.66
N ARG A 290 14.49 -8.08 -20.52
CA ARG A 290 14.61 -7.55 -21.90
C ARG A 290 14.93 -6.05 -21.88
N HIS A 291 14.30 -5.29 -20.98
CA HIS A 291 14.58 -3.85 -20.80
C HIS A 291 16.02 -3.61 -20.39
N HIS A 292 16.50 -4.30 -19.36
CA HIS A 292 17.90 -4.22 -18.91
C HIS A 292 18.89 -4.60 -20.02
N LYS A 293 18.59 -5.64 -20.80
CA LYS A 293 19.44 -6.04 -21.93
C LYS A 293 19.52 -4.92 -22.98
N LYS A 294 18.38 -4.38 -23.41
CA LYS A 294 18.34 -3.24 -24.36
C LYS A 294 19.12 -2.03 -23.85
N THR A 295 18.97 -1.67 -22.57
CA THR A 295 19.73 -0.57 -21.95
C THR A 295 21.23 -0.84 -21.94
N THR A 296 21.63 -2.06 -21.58
CA THR A 296 23.05 -2.44 -21.55
C THR A 296 23.67 -2.40 -22.94
N ASP A 297 22.96 -2.91 -23.95
CA ASP A 297 23.43 -2.94 -25.33
C ASP A 297 23.54 -1.51 -25.90
N LEU A 298 22.59 -0.62 -25.58
CA LEU A 298 22.65 0.80 -25.98
C LEU A 298 23.82 1.55 -25.33
N ILE A 299 24.08 1.31 -24.03
CA ILE A 299 25.23 1.93 -23.34
C ILE A 299 26.56 1.47 -23.94
N LYS A 300 26.66 0.19 -24.33
CA LYS A 300 27.85 -0.33 -25.04
C LYS A 300 28.02 0.37 -26.39
N GLU A 301 26.94 0.53 -27.15
CA GLU A 301 26.96 1.26 -28.42
C GLU A 301 27.42 2.72 -28.23
N HIS A 302 26.89 3.41 -27.21
CA HIS A 302 27.29 4.78 -26.85
C HIS A 302 28.78 4.88 -26.54
N THR A 303 29.30 3.92 -25.76
CA THR A 303 30.71 3.85 -25.38
C THR A 303 31.60 3.59 -26.60
N THR A 304 31.21 2.67 -27.49
CA THR A 304 31.94 2.38 -28.73
C THR A 304 32.03 3.62 -29.63
N LYS A 305 30.91 4.31 -29.87
CA LYS A 305 30.87 5.53 -30.70
C LYS A 305 31.71 6.67 -30.12
N TYR A 306 31.69 6.85 -28.80
CA TYR A 306 32.54 7.83 -28.13
C TYR A 306 34.03 7.51 -28.33
N ASN A 307 34.42 6.25 -28.13
CA ASN A 307 35.80 5.81 -28.31
C ASN A 307 36.27 5.93 -29.77
N GLU A 308 35.40 5.66 -30.75
CA GLU A 308 35.71 5.84 -32.17
C GLU A 308 36.04 7.30 -32.50
N ILE A 309 35.20 8.23 -32.05
CA ILE A 309 35.42 9.67 -32.25
C ILE A 309 36.68 10.16 -31.53
N GLN A 310 36.89 9.72 -30.29
CA GLN A 310 38.10 10.06 -29.52
C GLN A 310 39.38 9.54 -30.18
N ASN A 311 39.38 8.30 -30.67
CA ASN A 311 40.53 7.71 -31.33
C ASN A 311 40.82 8.36 -32.70
N ASP A 312 39.79 8.73 -33.47
CA ASP A 312 39.95 9.49 -34.72
C ASP A 312 40.56 10.87 -34.44
N TYR A 313 40.05 11.59 -33.44
CA TYR A 313 40.60 12.88 -33.01
C TYR A 313 42.08 12.78 -32.61
N LEU A 314 42.43 11.84 -31.72
CA LEU A 314 43.82 11.64 -31.29
C LEU A 314 44.74 11.29 -32.47
N ARG A 315 44.26 10.50 -33.43
CA ARG A 315 45.01 10.14 -34.65
C ARG A 315 45.28 11.36 -35.52
N ARG A 316 44.25 12.19 -35.78
CA ARG A 316 44.37 13.40 -36.61
C ARG A 316 45.26 14.45 -35.95
N ARG A 317 45.10 14.67 -34.64
CA ARG A 317 45.93 15.57 -33.87
C ARG A 317 47.41 15.15 -33.90
N ALA A 318 47.70 13.87 -33.66
CA ALA A 318 49.06 13.35 -33.73
C ALA A 318 49.69 13.46 -35.13
N ALA A 319 48.89 13.43 -36.20
CA ALA A 319 49.37 13.64 -37.57
C ALA A 319 49.77 15.10 -37.80
N LEU A 320 48.94 16.06 -37.36
CA LEU A 320 49.23 17.50 -37.43
C LEU A 320 50.43 17.91 -36.56
N GLU A 321 50.58 17.33 -35.36
CA GLU A 321 51.75 17.58 -34.51
C GLU A 321 53.04 17.03 -35.13
N LYS A 322 52.96 15.93 -35.89
CA LYS A 322 54.11 15.36 -36.61
C LYS A 322 54.50 16.19 -37.83
N SER A 323 53.56 16.80 -38.56
CA SER A 323 53.88 17.74 -39.64
C SER A 323 54.52 19.02 -39.08
N ALA A 324 53.98 19.56 -37.98
CA ALA A 324 54.58 20.70 -37.27
C ALA A 324 56.07 20.51 -36.93
N LYS A 325 56.42 19.32 -36.42
CA LYS A 325 57.80 18.95 -36.06
C LYS A 325 58.72 18.73 -37.27
N LYS A 326 58.18 18.37 -38.43
CA LYS A 326 58.95 18.21 -39.67
C LYS A 326 59.24 19.56 -40.33
N ASP A 327 58.29 20.49 -40.30
CA ASP A 327 58.45 21.82 -40.87
C ASP A 327 59.37 22.71 -40.02
N SER A 328 59.33 22.58 -38.69
CA SER A 328 60.29 23.25 -37.80
C SER A 328 61.74 22.77 -37.99
N LYS A 329 61.94 21.50 -38.36
CA LYS A 329 63.27 20.93 -38.63
C LYS A 329 63.84 21.31 -40.00
N LYS A 330 63.00 21.76 -40.96
CA LYS A 330 63.42 22.26 -42.28
C LYS A 330 63.76 23.76 -42.30
N LYS A 331 63.39 24.52 -41.27
CA LYS A 331 63.54 25.99 -41.17
C LYS A 331 64.91 26.46 -40.62
N SER A 332 66.00 25.73 -40.89
CA SER A 332 67.36 26.10 -40.44
C SER A 332 68.13 27.02 -41.40
N GLU A 333 67.47 27.71 -42.34
CA GLU A 333 68.08 28.79 -43.13
C GLU A 333 67.28 30.10 -43.01
N PRO A 334 67.94 31.27 -42.88
CA PRO A 334 67.29 32.52 -42.54
C PRO A 334 66.83 33.26 -43.81
N SER A 335 65.61 32.99 -44.29
CA SER A 335 64.85 33.96 -45.09
C SER A 335 63.37 33.60 -45.20
N SER A 336 62.50 34.57 -44.87
CA SER A 336 61.05 34.67 -45.17
C SER A 336 60.01 34.06 -44.18
N PRO A 337 58.77 34.61 -44.13
CA PRO A 337 58.06 34.92 -42.89
C PRO A 337 57.38 33.75 -42.17
N ASP A 338 56.98 34.01 -40.94
CA ASP A 338 56.30 33.15 -39.94
C ASP A 338 55.02 32.41 -40.38
N HIS A 339 54.61 32.47 -41.65
CA HIS A 339 53.31 31.96 -42.11
C HIS A 339 53.07 30.45 -41.88
N GLY A 340 54.09 29.60 -42.00
CA GLY A 340 53.91 28.15 -41.85
C GLY A 340 53.61 27.66 -40.42
N SER A 341 54.02 28.41 -39.38
CA SER A 341 53.71 28.05 -37.98
C SER A 341 52.27 28.41 -37.63
N SER A 342 51.81 29.57 -38.12
CA SER A 342 50.46 30.09 -37.88
C SER A 342 49.36 29.25 -38.53
N THR A 343 49.61 28.66 -39.71
CA THR A 343 48.63 27.79 -40.39
C THR A 343 48.39 26.48 -39.63
N ILE A 344 49.45 25.85 -39.10
CA ILE A 344 49.32 24.58 -38.36
C ILE A 344 48.61 24.80 -37.01
N GLU A 345 48.83 25.95 -36.37
CA GLU A 345 48.09 26.34 -35.16
C GLU A 345 46.60 26.57 -35.45
N GLN A 346 46.26 27.20 -36.58
CA GLN A 346 44.87 27.34 -37.03
C GLN A 346 44.22 25.99 -37.32
N ASP A 347 44.93 25.06 -37.97
CA ASP A 347 44.40 23.72 -38.27
C ASP A 347 44.16 22.89 -37.00
N LEU A 348 45.02 23.02 -35.98
CA LEU A 348 44.81 22.39 -34.68
C LEU A 348 43.60 22.98 -33.94
N ALA A 349 43.45 24.30 -33.94
CA ALA A 349 42.29 24.97 -33.35
C ALA A 349 40.98 24.59 -34.05
N ALA A 350 41.00 24.49 -35.38
CA ALA A 350 39.86 24.04 -36.18
C ALA A 350 39.50 22.57 -35.86
N LEU A 351 40.50 21.69 -35.71
CA LEU A 351 40.28 20.30 -35.33
C LEU A 351 39.69 20.16 -33.90
N ASP A 352 40.15 20.99 -32.96
CA ASP A 352 39.60 21.02 -31.60
C ASP A 352 38.16 21.53 -31.56
N ALA A 353 37.84 22.54 -32.37
CA ALA A 353 36.47 23.03 -32.55
C ALA A 353 35.56 21.96 -33.20
N GLU A 354 36.03 21.28 -34.26
CA GLU A 354 35.32 20.18 -34.91
C GLU A 354 35.03 19.03 -33.94
N MET A 355 36.02 18.66 -33.12
CA MET A 355 35.87 17.62 -32.09
C MET A 355 34.84 18.02 -31.03
N THR A 356 34.91 19.27 -30.56
CA THR A 356 33.95 19.79 -29.57
C THR A 356 32.53 19.73 -30.11
N GLN A 357 32.30 20.16 -31.36
CA GLN A 357 30.98 20.08 -31.98
C GLN A 357 30.50 18.63 -32.14
N LYS A 358 31.36 17.72 -32.59
CA LYS A 358 31.02 16.30 -32.71
C LYS A 358 30.64 15.66 -31.38
N LEU A 359 31.31 16.06 -30.28
CA LEU A 359 30.98 15.57 -28.94
C LEU A 359 29.62 16.10 -28.46
N ILE A 360 29.28 17.36 -28.76
CA ILE A 360 27.96 17.93 -28.46
C ILE A 360 26.87 17.17 -29.22
N ASP A 361 27.01 17.04 -30.54
CA ASP A 361 26.04 16.32 -31.39
C ASP A 361 25.88 14.85 -30.96
N LEU A 362 26.99 14.19 -30.57
CA LEU A 362 26.95 12.83 -30.06
C LEU A 362 26.17 12.76 -28.75
N LYS A 363 26.42 13.67 -27.82
CA LYS A 363 25.75 13.72 -26.52
C LYS A 363 24.24 13.91 -26.70
N ASP A 364 23.82 14.82 -27.57
CA ASP A 364 22.40 15.08 -27.84
C ASP A 364 21.72 13.85 -28.46
N LYS A 365 22.37 13.20 -29.42
CA LYS A 365 21.89 11.93 -29.99
C LYS A 365 21.77 10.82 -28.94
N GLN A 366 22.78 10.68 -28.07
CA GLN A 366 22.77 9.68 -26.99
C GLN A 366 21.62 9.95 -26.01
N GLN A 367 21.41 11.21 -25.63
CA GLN A 367 20.31 11.62 -24.75
C GLN A 367 18.95 11.30 -25.37
N GLN A 368 18.74 11.63 -26.65
CA GLN A 368 17.49 11.33 -27.35
C GLN A 368 17.22 9.82 -27.44
N GLN A 369 18.24 9.02 -27.75
CA GLN A 369 18.12 7.56 -27.81
C GLN A 369 17.75 6.95 -26.45
N LEU A 370 18.36 7.43 -25.36
CA LEU A 370 18.03 6.99 -24.00
C LEU A 370 16.61 7.38 -23.61
N LEU A 371 16.16 8.58 -23.97
CA LEU A 371 14.80 9.04 -23.71
C LEU A 371 13.78 8.16 -24.43
N ASN A 372 13.96 7.93 -25.72
CA ASN A 372 13.08 7.09 -26.53
C ASN A 372 13.02 5.65 -25.97
N LEU A 373 14.17 5.08 -25.61
CA LEU A 373 14.22 3.75 -24.99
C LEU A 373 13.44 3.73 -23.66
N ARG A 374 13.59 4.76 -22.82
CA ARG A 374 12.89 4.83 -21.54
C ARG A 374 11.38 4.95 -21.72
N GLN A 375 10.92 5.71 -22.71
CA GLN A 375 9.51 5.81 -23.07
C GLN A 375 8.95 4.46 -23.55
N GLU A 376 9.66 3.75 -24.43
CA GLU A 376 9.26 2.41 -24.89
C GLU A 376 9.13 1.42 -23.72
N GLN A 377 10.11 1.43 -22.80
CA GLN A 377 10.08 0.61 -21.58
C GLN A 377 8.88 0.93 -20.69
N TYR A 378 8.62 2.22 -20.46
CA TYR A 378 7.48 2.67 -19.65
C TYR A 378 6.15 2.22 -20.24
N TYR A 379 5.91 2.47 -21.53
CA TYR A 379 4.65 2.12 -22.18
C TYR A 379 4.47 0.60 -22.24
N SER A 380 5.50 -0.16 -22.60
CA SER A 380 5.40 -1.62 -22.62
C SER A 380 5.09 -2.22 -21.24
N GLU A 381 5.70 -1.73 -20.16
CA GLU A 381 5.34 -2.13 -18.78
C GLU A 381 3.91 -1.72 -18.41
N LYS A 382 3.50 -0.48 -18.74
CA LYS A 382 2.15 0.03 -18.48
C LYS A 382 1.09 -0.84 -19.15
N TYR A 383 1.25 -1.13 -20.45
CA TYR A 383 0.30 -1.96 -21.20
C TYR A 383 0.27 -3.41 -20.70
N GLN A 384 1.44 -3.99 -20.41
CA GLN A 384 1.51 -5.36 -19.88
C GLN A 384 0.80 -5.47 -18.52
N LYS A 385 1.04 -4.52 -17.60
CA LYS A 385 0.36 -4.47 -16.29
C LYS A 385 -1.15 -4.32 -16.44
N ARG A 386 -1.61 -3.46 -17.36
CA ARG A 386 -3.05 -3.25 -17.63
C ARG A 386 -3.72 -4.53 -18.12
N GLU A 387 -3.12 -5.23 -19.08
CA GLU A 387 -3.63 -6.51 -19.57
C GLU A 387 -3.59 -7.58 -18.47
N HIS A 388 -2.54 -7.59 -17.65
CA HIS A 388 -2.43 -8.50 -16.51
C HIS A 388 -3.55 -8.33 -15.50
N ILE A 389 -3.87 -7.08 -15.12
CA ILE A 389 -4.97 -6.76 -14.20
C ILE A 389 -6.31 -7.21 -14.79
N LYS A 390 -6.57 -6.90 -16.07
CA LYS A 390 -7.80 -7.28 -16.77
C LYS A 390 -8.02 -8.79 -16.73
N LEU A 391 -6.99 -9.57 -17.04
CA LEU A 391 -7.06 -11.03 -17.03
C LEU A 391 -7.19 -11.61 -15.60
N LEU A 392 -6.56 -10.99 -14.60
CA LEU A 392 -6.71 -11.42 -13.20
C LEU A 392 -8.13 -11.20 -12.68
N ILE A 393 -8.72 -10.02 -12.96
CA ILE A 393 -10.11 -9.73 -12.58
C ILE A 393 -11.05 -10.73 -13.26
N GLN A 394 -10.91 -10.94 -14.58
CA GLN A 394 -11.72 -11.93 -15.30
C GLN A 394 -11.59 -13.31 -14.66
N LYS A 395 -10.35 -13.74 -14.36
CA LYS A 395 -10.13 -15.06 -13.77
C LYS A 395 -10.72 -15.19 -12.37
N LEU A 396 -10.65 -14.13 -11.56
CA LEU A 396 -11.24 -14.10 -10.23
C LEU A 396 -12.76 -14.18 -10.30
N THR A 397 -13.37 -13.47 -11.25
CA THR A 397 -14.80 -13.56 -11.53
C THR A 397 -15.19 -15.00 -11.86
N ASP A 398 -14.54 -15.64 -12.85
CA ASP A 398 -14.85 -17.02 -13.25
C ASP A 398 -14.76 -18.00 -12.07
N VAL A 399 -13.72 -17.86 -11.24
CA VAL A 399 -13.50 -18.67 -10.05
C VAL A 399 -14.60 -18.43 -9.01
N ALA A 400 -15.00 -17.18 -8.79
CA ALA A 400 -16.10 -16.84 -7.91
C ALA A 400 -17.39 -17.50 -8.38
N GLU A 401 -17.72 -17.45 -9.67
CA GLU A 401 -18.94 -18.08 -10.20
C GLU A 401 -18.93 -19.59 -10.00
N GLU A 402 -17.81 -20.25 -10.28
CA GLU A 402 -17.66 -21.70 -10.10
C GLU A 402 -17.81 -22.10 -8.63
N CYS A 403 -17.14 -21.40 -7.72
CA CYS A 403 -17.22 -21.62 -6.28
C CYS A 403 -18.63 -21.41 -5.73
N GLN A 404 -19.29 -20.32 -6.13
CA GLN A 404 -20.66 -19.99 -5.71
C GLN A 404 -21.67 -21.02 -6.23
N ASN A 405 -21.54 -21.46 -7.48
CA ASN A 405 -22.37 -22.52 -8.04
C ASN A 405 -22.21 -23.84 -7.27
N ASN A 406 -20.97 -24.20 -6.89
CA ASN A 406 -20.70 -25.38 -6.08
C ASN A 406 -21.27 -25.25 -4.66
N GLN A 407 -21.23 -24.05 -4.07
CA GLN A 407 -21.82 -23.77 -2.77
C GLN A 407 -23.35 -23.89 -2.79
N LEU A 408 -24.01 -23.40 -3.83
CA LEU A 408 -25.46 -23.54 -4.00
C LEU A 408 -25.88 -24.99 -4.20
N LYS A 409 -25.11 -25.80 -4.93
CA LYS A 409 -25.36 -27.25 -5.05
C LYS A 409 -25.29 -27.94 -3.68
N LYS A 410 -24.23 -27.67 -2.91
CA LYS A 410 -24.07 -28.20 -1.54
C LYS A 410 -25.20 -27.73 -0.60
N LEU A 411 -25.64 -26.48 -0.72
CA LEU A 411 -26.75 -25.95 0.08
C LEU A 411 -28.05 -26.70 -0.18
N LYS A 412 -28.34 -27.05 -1.44
CA LYS A 412 -29.53 -27.86 -1.78
C LYS A 412 -29.48 -29.24 -1.09
N GLU A 413 -28.33 -29.91 -1.11
CA GLU A 413 -28.15 -31.19 -0.42
C GLU A 413 -28.31 -31.06 1.11
N ILE A 414 -27.83 -29.98 1.71
CA ILE A 414 -28.03 -29.67 3.13
C ILE A 414 -29.52 -29.49 3.42
N CYS A 415 -30.24 -28.69 2.61
CA CYS A 415 -31.67 -28.47 2.79
C CYS A 415 -32.48 -29.78 2.76
N GLU A 416 -32.12 -30.73 1.89
CA GLU A 416 -32.75 -32.06 1.84
C GLU A 416 -32.45 -32.90 3.08
N LYS A 417 -31.21 -32.86 3.59
CA LYS A 417 -30.82 -33.57 4.82
C LYS A 417 -31.57 -33.02 6.04
N GLU A 418 -31.66 -31.70 6.17
CA GLU A 418 -32.41 -31.02 7.23
C GLU A 418 -33.89 -31.41 7.24
N LYS A 419 -34.52 -31.51 6.06
CA LYS A 419 -35.91 -31.99 5.95
C LYS A 419 -36.06 -33.43 6.44
N LYS A 420 -35.10 -34.31 6.11
CA LYS A 420 -35.09 -35.72 6.58
C LYS A 420 -34.89 -35.80 8.09
N GLU A 421 -33.99 -35.00 8.65
CA GLU A 421 -33.72 -34.95 10.09
C GLU A 421 -34.90 -34.39 10.90
N LEU A 422 -35.55 -33.33 10.41
CA LEU A 422 -36.73 -32.77 11.05
C LEU A 422 -37.87 -33.79 11.11
N LYS A 423 -38.13 -34.50 10.00
CA LYS A 423 -39.12 -35.59 9.97
C LYS A 423 -38.81 -36.66 11.02
N LYS A 424 -37.54 -37.10 11.10
CA LYS A 424 -37.09 -38.09 12.09
C LYS A 424 -37.28 -37.60 13.53
N LYS A 425 -36.98 -36.33 13.83
CA LYS A 425 -37.20 -35.74 15.17
C LYS A 425 -38.70 -35.67 15.50
N MET A 426 -39.55 -35.31 14.54
CA MET A 426 -40.99 -35.26 14.72
C MET A 426 -41.60 -36.66 14.93
N ASP A 427 -41.17 -37.65 14.17
CA ASP A 427 -41.61 -39.05 14.34
C ASP A 427 -41.22 -39.60 15.71
N LYS A 428 -40.00 -39.30 16.19
CA LYS A 428 -39.57 -39.65 17.54
C LYS A 428 -40.47 -39.02 18.60
N LYS A 429 -40.76 -37.72 18.48
CA LYS A 429 -41.63 -36.98 19.41
C LYS A 429 -43.08 -37.52 19.40
N ARG A 430 -43.57 -37.95 18.25
CA ARG A 430 -44.86 -38.65 18.13
C ARG A 430 -44.85 -39.97 18.89
N GLN A 431 -43.80 -40.78 18.71
CA GLN A 431 -43.70 -42.08 19.37
C GLN A 431 -43.65 -41.93 20.89
N GLU A 432 -42.95 -40.90 21.39
CA GLU A 432 -42.91 -40.53 22.81
C GLU A 432 -44.32 -40.16 23.32
N LYS A 433 -45.05 -39.25 22.65
CA LYS A 433 -46.45 -38.89 22.98
C LYS A 433 -47.38 -40.11 23.00
N ILE A 434 -47.26 -41.02 22.03
CA ILE A 434 -48.07 -42.26 21.98
C ILE A 434 -47.78 -43.17 23.18
N THR A 435 -46.50 -43.28 23.55
CA THR A 435 -46.07 -44.15 24.66
C THR A 435 -46.58 -43.60 26.00
N GLU A 436 -46.56 -42.27 26.15
CA GLU A 436 -47.13 -41.57 27.31
C GLU A 436 -48.65 -41.74 27.39
N ALA A 437 -49.38 -41.57 26.28
CA ALA A 437 -50.84 -41.72 26.24
C ALA A 437 -51.31 -43.14 26.59
N LYS A 438 -50.56 -44.18 26.16
CA LYS A 438 -50.86 -45.59 26.49
C LYS A 438 -50.78 -45.93 27.99
N SER A 439 -50.21 -45.05 28.81
CA SER A 439 -50.17 -45.20 30.26
C SER A 439 -51.44 -44.72 30.97
N LYS A 440 -52.41 -44.14 30.24
CA LYS A 440 -53.70 -43.64 30.74
C LYS A 440 -54.89 -44.43 30.17
N ASP A 441 -56.03 -44.30 30.84
CA ASP A 441 -57.23 -45.16 30.85
C ASP A 441 -57.79 -45.69 29.50
N LYS A 442 -58.42 -46.88 29.50
CA LYS A 442 -58.75 -47.67 28.30
C LYS A 442 -59.99 -47.20 27.51
N SER A 443 -60.91 -46.45 28.11
CA SER A 443 -62.23 -46.14 27.52
C SER A 443 -62.29 -44.86 26.67
N GLN A 444 -61.28 -43.99 26.72
CA GLN A 444 -61.20 -42.73 25.93
C GLN A 444 -60.22 -42.82 24.74
N MET A 445 -59.64 -44.00 24.51
CA MET A 445 -58.43 -44.19 23.69
C MET A 445 -58.60 -44.04 22.16
N GLU A 446 -59.78 -44.32 21.60
CA GLU A 446 -60.00 -44.26 20.15
C GLU A 446 -60.18 -42.82 19.64
N GLU A 447 -60.91 -41.99 20.38
CA GLU A 447 -61.14 -40.59 20.03
C GLU A 447 -59.86 -39.76 20.22
N GLU A 448 -59.13 -39.98 21.32
CA GLU A 448 -57.82 -39.37 21.60
C GLU A 448 -56.74 -39.74 20.57
N LYS A 449 -56.74 -40.98 20.06
CA LYS A 449 -55.81 -41.40 18.98
C LYS A 449 -56.03 -40.63 17.69
N THR A 450 -57.29 -40.46 17.30
CA THR A 450 -57.65 -39.79 16.05
C THR A 450 -57.30 -38.30 16.12
N GLU A 451 -57.56 -37.68 17.27
CA GLU A 451 -57.18 -36.29 17.54
C GLU A 451 -55.65 -36.11 17.60
N MET A 452 -54.92 -37.04 18.22
CA MET A 452 -53.45 -37.04 18.25
C MET A 452 -52.83 -37.18 16.85
N ILE A 453 -53.40 -38.02 15.97
CA ILE A 453 -52.93 -38.15 14.57
C ILE A 453 -53.19 -36.84 13.81
N ARG A 454 -54.38 -36.26 13.94
CA ARG A 454 -54.74 -35.00 13.29
C ARG A 454 -53.82 -33.85 13.76
N SER A 455 -53.60 -33.75 15.07
CA SER A 455 -52.68 -32.78 15.68
C SER A 455 -51.24 -32.98 15.18
N TYR A 456 -50.76 -34.22 15.13
CA TYR A 456 -49.41 -34.52 14.61
C TYR A 456 -49.23 -34.09 13.15
N ILE A 457 -50.19 -34.40 12.29
CA ILE A 457 -50.14 -34.01 10.87
C ILE A 457 -50.07 -32.48 10.75
N GLN A 458 -50.90 -31.76 11.50
CA GLN A 458 -50.88 -30.30 11.52
C GLN A 458 -49.54 -29.75 12.04
N GLU A 459 -48.99 -30.30 13.12
CA GLU A 459 -47.68 -29.92 13.64
C GLU A 459 -46.58 -30.13 12.58
N VAL A 460 -46.50 -31.33 11.97
CA VAL A 460 -45.48 -31.64 10.95
C VAL A 460 -45.57 -30.71 9.75
N VAL A 461 -46.78 -30.44 9.25
CA VAL A 461 -46.97 -29.50 8.12
C VAL A 461 -46.49 -28.10 8.49
N GLN A 462 -46.82 -27.62 9.69
CA GLN A 462 -46.34 -26.31 10.16
C GLN A 462 -44.81 -26.26 10.31
N TYR A 463 -44.19 -27.32 10.86
CA TYR A 463 -42.74 -27.38 11.03
C TYR A 463 -42.00 -27.47 9.69
N ILE A 464 -42.51 -28.23 8.72
CA ILE A 464 -41.95 -28.30 7.37
C ILE A 464 -42.04 -26.92 6.71
N LYS A 465 -43.21 -26.26 6.78
CA LYS A 465 -43.39 -24.92 6.20
C LYS A 465 -42.42 -23.90 6.80
N ARG A 466 -42.28 -23.87 8.12
CA ARG A 466 -41.30 -22.98 8.80
C ARG A 466 -39.86 -23.32 8.44
N LEU A 467 -39.51 -24.60 8.30
CA LEU A 467 -38.16 -24.99 7.86
C LEU A 467 -37.90 -24.52 6.42
N GLU A 468 -38.87 -24.68 5.51
CA GLU A 468 -38.75 -24.21 4.12
C GLU A 468 -38.61 -22.68 4.05
N GLU A 469 -39.37 -21.93 4.85
CA GLU A 469 -39.22 -20.48 4.97
C GLU A 469 -37.83 -20.09 5.50
N ALA A 470 -37.31 -20.78 6.51
CA ALA A 470 -35.98 -20.53 7.05
C ALA A 470 -34.86 -20.90 6.06
N GLN A 471 -35.00 -22.00 5.34
CA GLN A 471 -34.10 -22.42 4.26
C GLN A 471 -34.09 -21.40 3.11
N GLY A 472 -35.27 -20.90 2.72
CA GLY A 472 -35.41 -19.84 1.71
C GLY A 472 -34.70 -18.56 2.12
N LYS A 473 -34.93 -18.09 3.36
CA LYS A 473 -34.23 -16.92 3.92
C LYS A 473 -32.72 -17.11 3.97
N ARG A 474 -32.22 -18.29 4.34
CA ARG A 474 -30.78 -18.60 4.33
C ARG A 474 -30.20 -18.56 2.91
N GLN A 475 -30.90 -19.13 1.94
CA GLN A 475 -30.48 -19.11 0.54
C GLN A 475 -30.46 -17.68 -0.03
N GLU A 476 -31.47 -16.86 0.27
CA GLU A 476 -31.52 -15.47 -0.15
C GLU A 476 -30.35 -14.65 0.42
N LYS A 477 -30.09 -14.78 1.73
CA LYS A 477 -28.92 -14.14 2.37
C LYS A 477 -27.60 -14.57 1.72
N LEU A 478 -27.46 -15.85 1.37
CA LEU A 478 -26.25 -16.35 0.72
C LEU A 478 -26.09 -15.76 -0.70
N LEU A 479 -27.19 -15.66 -1.47
CA LEU A 479 -27.18 -15.07 -2.81
C LEU A 479 -26.85 -13.57 -2.76
N GLU A 480 -27.36 -12.84 -1.77
CA GLU A 480 -27.00 -11.42 -1.61
C GLU A 480 -25.52 -11.27 -1.29
N LYS A 481 -24.97 -12.10 -0.40
CA LYS A 481 -23.53 -12.13 -0.12
C LYS A 481 -22.70 -12.47 -1.36
N HIS A 482 -23.13 -13.45 -2.15
CA HIS A 482 -22.50 -13.80 -3.44
C HIS A 482 -22.47 -12.62 -4.41
N LYS A 483 -23.55 -11.84 -4.47
CA LYS A 483 -23.67 -10.65 -5.30
C LYS A 483 -22.77 -9.51 -4.79
N GLU A 484 -22.75 -9.26 -3.49
CA GLU A 484 -21.82 -8.31 -2.86
C GLU A 484 -20.36 -8.62 -3.21
N ILE A 485 -19.96 -9.90 -3.10
CA ILE A 485 -18.60 -10.35 -3.44
C ILE A 485 -18.29 -10.13 -4.93
N ARG A 486 -19.23 -10.45 -5.84
CA ARG A 486 -19.03 -10.18 -7.28
C ARG A 486 -18.89 -8.69 -7.56
N GLN A 487 -19.69 -7.86 -6.90
CA GLN A 487 -19.59 -6.42 -7.04
C GLN A 487 -18.25 -5.90 -6.52
N GLN A 488 -17.77 -6.39 -5.37
CA GLN A 488 -16.45 -6.06 -4.85
C GLN A 488 -15.31 -6.45 -5.82
N ILE A 489 -15.38 -7.62 -6.47
CA ILE A 489 -14.40 -8.02 -7.50
C ILE A 489 -14.40 -7.04 -8.69
N LEU A 490 -15.57 -6.55 -9.11
CA LEU A 490 -15.69 -5.57 -10.18
C LEU A 490 -15.27 -4.16 -9.75
N ASP A 491 -15.49 -3.79 -8.48
CA ASP A 491 -15.13 -2.49 -7.92
C ASP A 491 -13.63 -2.40 -7.55
N GLU A 492 -12.96 -3.55 -7.35
CA GLU A 492 -11.50 -3.66 -7.33
C GLU A 492 -10.86 -3.33 -8.71
N LYS A 493 -11.66 -3.11 -9.76
CA LYS A 493 -11.19 -2.53 -11.03
C LYS A 493 -10.56 -1.17 -10.73
N PRO A 494 -9.37 -0.87 -11.28
CA PRO A 494 -8.58 0.28 -10.86
C PRO A 494 -9.35 1.57 -11.09
N LYS A 495 -9.88 2.15 -10.01
CA LYS A 495 -10.24 3.56 -9.92
C LYS A 495 -8.92 4.31 -9.83
N GLY A 496 -8.41 4.74 -10.99
CA GLY A 496 -7.19 5.53 -11.11
C GLY A 496 -5.93 4.69 -11.31
N GLU A 497 -5.07 5.13 -12.23
CA GLU A 497 -3.82 4.50 -12.64
C GLU A 497 -2.73 4.46 -11.53
N GLY A 498 -3.06 4.73 -10.27
CA GLY A 498 -2.10 4.88 -9.16
C GLY A 498 -2.11 3.77 -8.11
N SER A 499 -3.19 2.98 -7.99
CA SER A 499 -3.34 2.03 -6.87
C SER A 499 -3.99 0.73 -7.33
N SER A 500 -3.20 -0.15 -7.95
CA SER A 500 -3.62 -1.55 -8.09
C SER A 500 -2.94 -2.38 -7.00
N SER A 501 -3.71 -2.70 -5.95
CA SER A 501 -3.34 -3.63 -4.88
C SER A 501 -2.89 -5.00 -5.43
N PHE A 502 -3.31 -5.38 -6.64
CA PHE A 502 -2.94 -6.64 -7.30
C PHE A 502 -1.46 -6.79 -7.67
N LEU A 503 -0.71 -5.69 -7.82
CA LEU A 503 0.70 -5.72 -8.23
C LEU A 503 1.65 -5.12 -7.18
N SER A 504 1.11 -4.40 -6.19
CA SER A 504 1.89 -3.69 -5.16
C SER A 504 2.78 -4.60 -4.30
N GLU A 505 2.50 -5.90 -4.22
CA GLU A 505 3.33 -6.86 -3.47
C GLU A 505 4.56 -7.42 -4.23
N THR A 506 4.78 -7.08 -5.50
CA THR A 506 5.77 -7.83 -6.33
C THR A 506 6.90 -7.02 -6.95
N CYS A 507 7.00 -5.73 -6.67
CA CYS A 507 8.13 -4.91 -7.10
C CYS A 507 8.79 -4.23 -5.89
N HIS A 508 9.41 -5.02 -5.00
CA HIS A 508 10.54 -4.47 -4.24
C HIS A 508 11.73 -4.43 -5.20
N GLU A 509 12.02 -3.24 -5.71
CA GLU A 509 13.35 -2.94 -6.24
C GLU A 509 14.35 -3.09 -5.08
N ASP A 510 15.38 -3.91 -5.28
CA ASP A 510 16.58 -3.86 -4.46
C ASP A 510 17.21 -2.47 -4.61
N PRO A 511 17.39 -1.68 -3.54
CA PRO A 511 18.02 -0.36 -3.61
C PRO A 511 19.51 -0.42 -3.99
N SER A 512 20.09 -1.63 -4.13
CA SER A 512 21.52 -1.84 -4.36
C SER A 512 21.97 -1.71 -5.81
N VAL A 513 21.06 -1.40 -6.76
CA VAL A 513 21.43 -1.20 -8.18
C VAL A 513 20.80 0.09 -8.71
N SER A 514 20.98 1.18 -7.97
CA SER A 514 20.97 2.50 -8.60
C SER A 514 22.32 2.69 -9.31
N PRO A 515 22.38 2.85 -10.64
CA PRO A 515 23.61 3.30 -11.28
C PRO A 515 23.86 4.71 -10.76
N LYS A 516 24.85 4.85 -9.88
CA LYS A 516 25.45 6.15 -9.61
C LYS A 516 25.97 6.67 -10.94
N PHE A 517 25.26 7.62 -11.54
CA PHE A 517 25.83 8.50 -12.56
C PHE A 517 26.90 9.34 -11.86
N THR A 518 28.09 8.76 -11.69
CA THR A 518 29.30 9.55 -11.50
C THR A 518 29.71 10.04 -12.87
N SER A 519 29.62 11.34 -13.11
CA SER A 519 30.34 11.97 -14.22
C SER A 519 31.81 11.58 -14.11
N PRO A 520 32.50 11.23 -15.21
CA PRO A 520 33.94 11.13 -15.18
C PRO A 520 34.49 12.51 -14.80
N ASN A 521 35.21 12.59 -13.68
CA ASN A 521 35.98 13.79 -13.35
C ASN A 521 36.93 14.08 -14.52
N PRO A 522 37.02 15.33 -15.01
CA PRO A 522 38.06 15.70 -15.95
C PRO A 522 39.43 15.47 -15.27
N PRO A 523 40.44 14.95 -15.99
CA PRO A 523 41.75 14.74 -15.41
C PRO A 523 42.30 16.10 -14.95
N ALA A 524 42.63 16.17 -13.66
CA ALA A 524 43.30 17.31 -13.07
C ALA A 524 44.60 17.56 -13.85
N LEU A 525 44.64 18.69 -14.57
CA LEU A 525 45.89 19.30 -15.01
C LEU A 525 46.69 19.65 -13.76
N LYS A 526 47.69 18.83 -13.44
CA LYS A 526 48.79 19.24 -12.57
C LYS A 526 49.76 20.05 -13.42
N TRP A 527 50.04 21.27 -12.97
CA TRP A 527 51.28 21.97 -13.30
C TRP A 527 52.48 21.20 -12.74
#